data_AF-A0A069RHX0-F1
#
_entry.id   AF-A0A069RHX0-F1
#
_cell.length_a   1.000
_cell.length_b   1.000
_cell.length_c   1.000
_cell.angle_alpha   90.00
_cell.angle_beta   90.00
_cell.angle_gamma   90.00
#
_symmetry.space_group_name_H-M   'P 1'
#
loop_
_entity.id
_entity.type
_entity.pdbx_description
1 polymer ?
#
loop_
_entity_poly.entity_id
_entity_poly.type
_entity_poly.pdbx_seq_one_letter_code
_entity_poly.pdbx_strand_id
1 'polypeptide(L)'
;MKKRMTGILVVAFFAASSIFSVASAETVNARVADHRVNLNGHIVFNRLIEYPLMEYRDVTYVPMTTDNLQVLGLGMQWSPTEGISIYKDGVVRDFVMPEINKELASTSRVVKMDIADFNIEVNGEIVDNSEEEYPVLFKNDLVYFPLTWRFVTGEFEGTIIWNDEYGLSIYNHENSKLTKNQIYIQNQKQYLQDSIARYETVLEMYDVNREQYSDIENSLKKTLSSIGQSIDVIEDMKNDSFKKLEKDMEFGSKEVIVGAEMGISDITEETDEEETPKVKYEVGNKYALESILESGRYIQLEDESIWEVNTDEEQDLSVWEKGSNIILLESQNKTYPYKMLNIESDESVEVKLLSN
;
A
#
# COMPACT_ATOMS: atom_id res chain seq x y z
N MET A 1 -53.60 -21.84 -84.55
CA MET A 1 -52.17 -21.82 -84.17
C MET A 1 -51.77 -20.37 -83.89
N LYS A 2 -51.66 -19.98 -82.62
CA LYS A 2 -51.21 -18.65 -82.18
C LYS A 2 -50.16 -18.88 -81.11
N LYS A 3 -48.91 -18.48 -81.35
CA LYS A 3 -47.89 -18.34 -80.30
C LYS A 3 -47.61 -16.86 -80.15
N ARG A 4 -48.00 -16.30 -79.00
CA ARG A 4 -47.64 -14.95 -78.55
C ARG A 4 -46.39 -15.09 -77.70
N MET A 5 -45.37 -14.31 -78.03
CA MET A 5 -44.11 -14.17 -77.31
C MET A 5 -44.37 -13.25 -76.11
N THR A 6 -44.13 -13.74 -74.89
CA THR A 6 -44.20 -12.94 -73.66
C THR A 6 -42.77 -12.72 -73.19
N GLY A 7 -42.31 -11.46 -73.22
CA GLY A 7 -41.00 -11.06 -72.70
C GLY A 7 -40.97 -11.11 -71.18
N ILE A 8 -39.89 -11.64 -70.63
CA ILE A 8 -39.61 -11.67 -69.19
C ILE A 8 -38.97 -10.33 -68.80
N LEU A 9 -39.60 -9.65 -67.84
CA LEU A 9 -39.14 -8.41 -67.24
C LEU A 9 -38.29 -8.78 -66.02
N VAL A 10 -36.97 -8.61 -66.12
CA VAL A 10 -36.03 -8.83 -65.02
C VAL A 10 -36.01 -7.56 -64.16
N VAL A 11 -36.67 -7.62 -63.01
CA VAL A 11 -36.58 -6.59 -61.97
C VAL A 11 -35.31 -6.87 -61.16
N ALA A 12 -34.31 -6.01 -61.32
CA ALA A 12 -33.09 -6.04 -60.51
C ALA A 12 -33.41 -5.50 -59.11
N PHE A 13 -33.43 -6.39 -58.12
CA PHE A 13 -33.55 -6.06 -56.71
C PHE A 13 -32.17 -5.59 -56.22
N PHE A 14 -31.94 -4.28 -56.18
CA PHE A 14 -30.77 -3.70 -55.51
C PHE A 14 -30.99 -3.86 -54.00
N ALA A 15 -30.45 -4.93 -53.42
CA ALA A 15 -30.26 -5.03 -51.99
C ALA A 15 -29.20 -3.99 -51.59
N ALA A 16 -29.65 -2.87 -51.01
CA ALA A 16 -28.77 -1.98 -50.28
C ALA A 16 -28.29 -2.72 -49.02
N SER A 17 -27.23 -3.51 -49.17
CA SER A 17 -26.45 -3.98 -48.03
C SER A 17 -25.78 -2.76 -47.42
N SER A 18 -26.39 -2.19 -46.39
CA SER A 18 -25.71 -1.29 -45.46
C SER A 18 -24.50 -2.05 -44.93
N ILE A 19 -23.32 -1.70 -45.42
CA ILE A 19 -22.05 -2.13 -44.83
C ILE A 19 -21.97 -1.35 -43.53
N PHE A 20 -22.48 -1.93 -42.44
CA PHE A 20 -22.05 -1.52 -41.11
C PHE A 20 -20.56 -1.84 -41.07
N SER A 21 -19.74 -0.81 -41.22
CA SER A 21 -18.33 -0.93 -40.87
C SER A 21 -18.32 -1.10 -39.36
N VAL A 22 -18.17 -2.35 -38.90
CA VAL A 22 -17.77 -2.59 -37.51
C VAL A 22 -16.40 -1.95 -37.40
N ALA A 23 -16.33 -0.78 -36.76
CA ALA A 23 -15.06 -0.19 -36.40
C ALA A 23 -14.30 -1.26 -35.61
N SER A 24 -13.09 -1.59 -36.06
CA SER A 24 -12.24 -2.50 -35.28
C SER A 24 -11.97 -1.79 -33.96
N ALA A 25 -12.37 -2.40 -32.84
CA ALA A 25 -12.01 -1.90 -31.52
C ALA A 25 -10.50 -1.65 -31.51
N GLU A 26 -10.10 -0.45 -31.08
CA GLU A 26 -8.69 -0.13 -30.92
C GLU A 26 -8.11 -1.02 -29.82
N THR A 27 -6.89 -1.51 -30.02
CA THR A 27 -6.30 -2.51 -29.12
C THR A 27 -4.93 -2.07 -28.65
N VAL A 28 -4.64 -2.36 -27.39
CA VAL A 28 -3.38 -2.05 -26.72
C VAL A 28 -2.68 -3.31 -26.23
N ASN A 29 -1.38 -3.18 -25.98
CA ASN A 29 -0.56 -4.21 -25.37
C ASN A 29 -0.32 -3.83 -23.90
N ALA A 30 -0.87 -4.62 -22.99
CA ALA A 30 -0.64 -4.54 -21.56
C ALA A 30 0.23 -5.72 -21.08
N ARG A 31 0.62 -5.69 -19.82
CA ARG A 31 1.27 -6.82 -19.12
C ARG A 31 0.62 -7.02 -17.76
N VAL A 32 0.80 -8.19 -17.17
CA VAL A 32 0.40 -8.39 -15.77
C VAL A 32 1.32 -7.53 -14.89
N ALA A 33 0.74 -6.70 -14.02
CA ALA A 33 1.50 -5.87 -13.10
C ALA A 33 2.35 -6.74 -12.17
N ASP A 34 3.63 -6.39 -12.02
CA ASP A 34 4.61 -7.17 -11.25
C ASP A 34 5.11 -6.45 -9.98
N HIS A 35 4.77 -5.18 -9.82
CA HIS A 35 4.99 -4.41 -8.60
C HIS A 35 3.95 -4.76 -7.52
N ARG A 36 4.26 -4.41 -6.27
CA ARG A 36 3.36 -4.61 -5.13
C ARG A 36 2.18 -3.64 -5.25
N VAL A 37 0.96 -4.13 -5.04
CA VAL A 37 -0.25 -3.32 -5.02
C VAL A 37 -1.02 -3.62 -3.73
N ASN A 38 -1.43 -2.57 -3.02
CA ASN A 38 -2.30 -2.64 -1.85
C ASN A 38 -3.62 -1.94 -2.16
N LEU A 39 -4.73 -2.59 -1.84
CA LEU A 39 -6.06 -2.00 -1.94
C LEU A 39 -6.68 -1.97 -0.53
N ASN A 40 -6.97 -0.78 -0.02
CA ASN A 40 -7.42 -0.54 1.36
C ASN A 40 -6.55 -1.23 2.42
N GLY A 41 -5.23 -1.19 2.23
CA GLY A 41 -4.27 -1.83 3.12
C GLY A 41 -4.01 -3.32 2.81
N HIS A 42 -4.84 -4.00 2.04
CA HIS A 42 -4.65 -5.43 1.71
C HIS A 42 -3.74 -5.64 0.52
N ILE A 43 -2.73 -6.53 0.65
CA ILE A 43 -1.85 -6.85 -0.46
C ILE A 43 -2.59 -7.68 -1.49
N VAL A 44 -2.51 -7.24 -2.74
CA VAL A 44 -3.03 -7.99 -3.86
C VAL A 44 -2.01 -9.01 -4.33
N PHE A 45 -2.40 -10.27 -4.27
CA PHE A 45 -1.65 -11.41 -4.76
C PHE A 45 -1.75 -11.55 -6.27
N ASN A 46 -1.25 -10.56 -6.99
CA ASN A 46 -1.66 -10.35 -8.38
C ASN A 46 -1.45 -11.54 -9.31
N ARG A 47 -0.39 -12.34 -9.08
CA ARG A 47 -0.08 -13.51 -9.91
C ARG A 47 -0.93 -14.74 -9.58
N LEU A 48 -1.62 -14.74 -8.45
CA LEU A 48 -2.41 -15.84 -7.93
C LEU A 48 -3.91 -15.61 -8.09
N ILE A 49 -4.36 -14.51 -8.70
CA ILE A 49 -5.80 -14.25 -8.89
C ILE A 49 -6.21 -14.56 -10.33
N GLU A 50 -7.48 -14.94 -10.54
CA GLU A 50 -8.01 -15.29 -11.86
C GLU A 50 -7.90 -14.13 -12.87
N TYR A 51 -8.22 -12.92 -12.40
CA TYR A 51 -8.16 -11.68 -13.17
C TYR A 51 -7.07 -10.78 -12.60
N PRO A 52 -5.81 -10.91 -13.07
CA PRO A 52 -4.72 -10.09 -12.57
C PRO A 52 -4.90 -8.63 -12.94
N LEU A 53 -4.47 -7.75 -12.05
CA LEU A 53 -4.21 -6.35 -12.33
C LEU A 53 -3.20 -6.26 -13.48
N MET A 54 -3.50 -5.36 -14.39
CA MET A 54 -2.75 -5.13 -15.62
C MET A 54 -1.94 -3.85 -15.49
N GLU A 55 -0.92 -3.71 -16.32
CA GLU A 55 -0.15 -2.49 -16.45
C GLU A 55 -0.09 -2.09 -17.92
N TYR A 56 -0.42 -0.83 -18.19
CA TYR A 56 -0.34 -0.21 -19.50
C TYR A 56 0.18 1.22 -19.34
N ARG A 57 1.26 1.56 -20.08
CA ARG A 57 1.96 2.86 -19.98
C ARG A 57 2.30 3.23 -18.52
N ASP A 58 2.81 2.26 -17.78
CA ASP A 58 3.23 2.39 -16.37
C ASP A 58 2.09 2.79 -15.40
N VAL A 59 0.83 2.61 -15.82
CA VAL A 59 -0.36 2.76 -14.97
C VAL A 59 -0.96 1.39 -14.71
N THR A 60 -1.31 1.15 -13.45
CA THR A 60 -1.99 -0.07 -12.99
C THR A 60 -3.48 0.01 -13.27
N TYR A 61 -4.01 -1.07 -13.83
CA TYR A 61 -5.40 -1.25 -14.20
C TYR A 61 -6.01 -2.35 -13.34
N VAL A 62 -7.04 -2.00 -12.60
CA VAL A 62 -7.76 -2.93 -11.72
C VAL A 62 -8.97 -3.50 -12.46
N PRO A 63 -9.18 -4.83 -12.47
CA PRO A 63 -10.39 -5.41 -13.03
C PRO A 63 -11.58 -5.09 -12.13
N MET A 64 -12.70 -4.63 -12.72
CA MET A 64 -13.95 -4.31 -12.02
C MET A 64 -14.76 -5.56 -11.68
N THR A 65 -14.14 -6.51 -10.98
CA THR A 65 -14.84 -7.64 -10.37
C THR A 65 -15.62 -7.18 -9.15
N THR A 66 -16.59 -7.99 -8.70
CA THR A 66 -17.35 -7.73 -7.48
C THR A 66 -16.45 -7.49 -6.27
N ASP A 67 -15.39 -8.28 -6.10
CA ASP A 67 -14.48 -8.16 -4.95
C ASP A 67 -13.69 -6.85 -5.01
N ASN A 68 -13.12 -6.50 -6.16
CA ASN A 68 -12.36 -5.26 -6.32
C ASN A 68 -13.23 -4.02 -6.16
N LEU A 69 -14.48 -4.07 -6.65
CA LEU A 69 -15.45 -2.99 -6.45
C LEU A 69 -15.75 -2.78 -4.96
N GLN A 70 -16.02 -3.86 -4.21
CA GLN A 70 -16.28 -3.76 -2.77
C GLN A 70 -15.07 -3.23 -2.00
N VAL A 71 -13.86 -3.71 -2.31
CA VAL A 71 -12.63 -3.22 -1.69
C VAL A 71 -12.43 -1.74 -2.01
N LEU A 72 -12.73 -1.29 -3.23
CA LEU A 72 -12.60 0.12 -3.57
C LEU A 72 -13.76 1.00 -3.05
N GLY A 73 -14.77 0.42 -2.41
CA GLY A 73 -15.99 1.15 -2.02
C GLY A 73 -16.74 1.69 -3.25
N LEU A 74 -16.84 0.87 -4.30
CA LEU A 74 -17.47 1.20 -5.57
C LEU A 74 -18.61 0.23 -5.87
N GLY A 75 -19.63 0.75 -6.54
CA GLY A 75 -20.68 -0.02 -7.19
C GLY A 75 -20.55 0.07 -8.70
N MET A 76 -21.12 -0.91 -9.39
CA MET A 76 -21.14 -0.97 -10.84
C MET A 76 -22.51 -1.43 -11.33
N GLN A 77 -22.98 -0.78 -12.39
CA GLN A 77 -24.14 -1.20 -13.16
C GLN A 77 -23.76 -1.32 -14.64
N TRP A 78 -24.36 -2.29 -15.32
CA TRP A 78 -24.19 -2.49 -16.76
C TRP A 78 -25.55 -2.60 -17.43
N SER A 79 -25.73 -1.91 -18.55
CA SER A 79 -26.80 -2.19 -19.48
C SER A 79 -26.33 -2.11 -20.94
N PRO A 80 -26.92 -2.88 -21.87
CA PRO A 80 -26.54 -2.80 -23.28
C PRO A 80 -26.77 -1.44 -23.94
N THR A 81 -27.64 -0.60 -23.36
CA THR A 81 -28.03 0.70 -23.92
C THR A 81 -27.29 1.87 -23.29
N GLU A 82 -27.05 1.82 -21.98
CA GLU A 82 -26.43 2.91 -21.22
C GLU A 82 -24.93 2.67 -21.00
N GLY A 83 -24.44 1.45 -21.25
CA GLY A 83 -23.06 1.07 -21.02
C GLY A 83 -22.79 0.76 -19.55
N ILE A 84 -21.60 1.13 -19.08
CA ILE A 84 -21.17 0.93 -17.69
C ILE A 84 -21.36 2.21 -16.89
N SER A 85 -21.93 2.10 -15.70
CA SER A 85 -21.92 3.17 -14.69
C SER A 85 -21.19 2.66 -13.45
N ILE A 86 -20.14 3.38 -13.06
CA ILE A 86 -19.39 3.14 -11.82
C ILE A 86 -19.66 4.30 -10.88
N TYR A 87 -19.94 4.01 -9.62
CA TYR A 87 -20.25 5.03 -8.63
C TYR A 87 -19.65 4.67 -7.28
N LYS A 88 -19.35 5.67 -6.46
CA LYS A 88 -18.99 5.44 -5.06
C LYS A 88 -20.14 4.74 -4.34
N ASP A 89 -19.84 3.62 -3.72
CA ASP A 89 -20.77 2.89 -2.86
C ASP A 89 -20.41 3.20 -1.39
N GLY A 90 -21.36 3.76 -0.65
CA GLY A 90 -21.16 4.17 0.75
C GLY A 90 -21.20 3.01 1.75
N VAL A 91 -20.97 1.78 1.29
CA VAL A 91 -20.92 0.57 2.09
C VAL A 91 -19.61 -0.14 1.79
N VAL A 92 -18.59 0.08 2.61
CA VAL A 92 -17.38 -0.73 2.57
C VAL A 92 -17.66 -2.06 3.26
N ARG A 93 -17.42 -3.15 2.55
CA ARG A 93 -17.51 -4.51 3.10
C ARG A 93 -16.10 -4.96 3.47
N ASP A 94 -16.03 -5.84 4.48
CA ASP A 94 -14.77 -6.48 4.85
C ASP A 94 -14.13 -7.10 3.60
N PHE A 95 -12.81 -6.91 3.47
CA PHE A 95 -12.03 -7.47 2.38
C PHE A 95 -12.23 -8.98 2.31
N VAL A 96 -12.78 -9.45 1.19
CA VAL A 96 -12.84 -10.88 0.87
C VAL A 96 -11.67 -11.15 -0.05
N MET A 97 -10.81 -12.10 0.33
CA MET A 97 -9.69 -12.51 -0.50
C MET A 97 -10.25 -13.03 -1.85
N PRO A 98 -9.80 -12.49 -3.00
CA PRO A 98 -10.27 -12.94 -4.30
C PRO A 98 -9.97 -14.42 -4.52
N GLU A 99 -10.74 -15.06 -5.39
CA GLU A 99 -10.50 -16.47 -5.74
C GLU A 99 -9.06 -16.68 -6.24
N ILE A 100 -8.36 -17.61 -5.57
CA ILE A 100 -6.98 -17.96 -5.89
C ILE A 100 -6.97 -18.92 -7.09
N ASN A 101 -6.28 -18.51 -8.14
CA ASN A 101 -5.84 -19.36 -9.25
C ASN A 101 -4.65 -20.22 -8.82
N LYS A 102 -4.72 -21.52 -9.13
CA LYS A 102 -3.64 -22.50 -8.87
C LYS A 102 -2.44 -22.32 -9.79
N GLU A 103 -2.60 -21.61 -10.91
CA GLU A 103 -1.51 -21.32 -11.85
C GLU A 103 -1.09 -19.84 -11.79
N LEU A 104 0.22 -19.61 -11.64
CA LEU A 104 0.76 -18.25 -11.59
C LEU A 104 0.64 -17.55 -12.94
N ALA A 105 0.06 -16.35 -12.94
CA ALA A 105 0.09 -15.47 -14.10
C ALA A 105 1.54 -15.10 -14.47
N SER A 106 1.81 -15.07 -15.78
CA SER A 106 3.12 -14.68 -16.32
C SER A 106 3.20 -13.17 -16.50
N THR A 107 4.19 -12.53 -15.86
CA THR A 107 4.44 -11.08 -15.94
C THR A 107 5.16 -10.65 -17.21
N SER A 108 5.88 -11.57 -17.87
CA SER A 108 6.58 -11.29 -19.13
C SER A 108 5.70 -11.43 -20.37
N ARG A 109 4.46 -11.93 -20.20
CA ARG A 109 3.53 -12.15 -21.32
C ARG A 109 2.82 -10.84 -21.65
N VAL A 110 2.98 -10.40 -22.90
CA VAL A 110 2.14 -9.34 -23.46
C VAL A 110 0.71 -9.84 -23.59
N VAL A 111 -0.24 -9.07 -23.06
CA VAL A 111 -1.68 -9.33 -23.12
C VAL A 111 -2.33 -8.26 -23.98
N LYS A 112 -2.98 -8.69 -25.06
CA LYS A 112 -3.73 -7.79 -25.95
C LYS A 112 -5.10 -7.48 -25.34
N MET A 113 -5.38 -6.20 -25.11
CA MET A 113 -6.63 -5.69 -24.55
C MET A 113 -7.30 -4.73 -25.53
N ASP A 114 -8.61 -4.64 -25.47
CA ASP A 114 -9.39 -3.72 -26.28
C ASP A 114 -9.59 -2.42 -25.47
N ILE A 115 -9.60 -1.27 -26.15
CA ILE A 115 -10.08 -0.03 -25.54
C ILE A 115 -11.60 -0.12 -25.52
N ALA A 116 -12.20 0.14 -24.35
CA ALA A 116 -13.65 0.09 -24.20
C ALA A 116 -14.32 1.12 -25.13
N ASP A 117 -15.25 0.66 -25.97
CA ASP A 117 -15.95 1.44 -27.00
C ASP A 117 -17.44 1.66 -26.68
N PHE A 118 -17.88 1.24 -25.49
CA PHE A 118 -19.21 1.48 -24.94
C PHE A 118 -19.23 2.75 -24.08
N ASN A 119 -20.44 3.25 -23.77
CA ASN A 119 -20.63 4.41 -22.90
C ASN A 119 -20.12 4.11 -21.49
N ILE A 120 -19.42 5.08 -20.89
CA ILE A 120 -18.86 4.99 -19.55
C ILE A 120 -19.33 6.20 -18.77
N GLU A 121 -19.93 5.95 -17.62
CA GLU A 121 -20.31 6.95 -16.64
C GLU A 121 -19.59 6.68 -15.32
N VAL A 122 -19.07 7.73 -14.70
CA VAL A 122 -18.42 7.67 -13.40
C VAL A 122 -19.06 8.71 -12.49
N ASN A 123 -19.69 8.28 -11.39
CA ASN A 123 -20.42 9.14 -10.45
C ASN A 123 -21.43 10.10 -11.11
N GLY A 124 -22.07 9.67 -12.21
CA GLY A 124 -23.02 10.50 -12.97
C GLY A 124 -22.39 11.38 -14.05
N GLU A 125 -21.06 11.42 -14.15
CA GLU A 125 -20.34 12.15 -15.20
C GLU A 125 -20.00 11.21 -16.38
N ILE A 126 -20.30 11.66 -17.60
CA ILE A 126 -20.00 10.91 -18.81
C ILE A 126 -18.50 11.03 -19.12
N VAL A 127 -17.85 9.88 -19.33
CA VAL A 127 -16.43 9.80 -19.69
C VAL A 127 -16.29 9.60 -21.20
N ASP A 128 -15.62 10.53 -21.87
CA ASP A 128 -15.16 10.33 -23.25
C ASP A 128 -13.87 9.51 -23.24
N ASN A 129 -14.04 8.18 -23.29
CA ASN A 129 -12.92 7.25 -23.18
C ASN A 129 -11.89 7.39 -24.31
N SER A 130 -12.28 7.97 -25.45
CA SER A 130 -11.40 8.11 -26.61
C SER A 130 -10.38 9.23 -26.46
N GLU A 131 -10.66 10.21 -25.60
CA GLU A 131 -9.80 11.35 -25.31
C GLU A 131 -8.97 11.14 -24.02
N GLU A 132 -9.10 9.97 -23.37
CA GLU A 132 -8.33 9.60 -22.19
C GLU A 132 -6.88 9.24 -22.55
N GLU A 133 -5.92 9.83 -21.84
CA GLU A 133 -4.51 9.40 -21.93
C GLU A 133 -4.32 7.94 -21.51
N TYR A 134 -5.10 7.54 -20.50
CA TYR A 134 -5.19 6.19 -19.94
C TYR A 134 -6.65 5.73 -20.08
N PRO A 135 -7.05 5.20 -21.24
CA PRO A 135 -8.42 4.80 -21.47
C PRO A 135 -8.77 3.56 -20.65
N VAL A 136 -10.06 3.42 -20.31
CA VAL A 136 -10.63 2.19 -19.75
C VAL A 136 -10.46 1.06 -20.76
N LEU A 137 -9.96 -0.07 -20.27
CA LEU A 137 -9.68 -1.24 -21.08
C LEU A 137 -10.74 -2.31 -20.87
N PHE A 138 -10.89 -3.18 -21.84
CA PHE A 138 -11.85 -4.27 -21.84
C PHE A 138 -11.21 -5.56 -22.33
N LYS A 139 -11.51 -6.66 -21.65
CA LYS A 139 -11.07 -7.98 -22.07
C LYS A 139 -12.00 -9.06 -21.54
N ASN A 140 -12.47 -9.95 -22.42
CA ASN A 140 -13.27 -11.13 -22.06
C ASN A 140 -14.45 -10.78 -21.13
N ASP A 141 -15.25 -9.78 -21.51
CA ASP A 141 -16.41 -9.32 -20.72
C ASP A 141 -16.07 -8.70 -19.35
N LEU A 142 -14.80 -8.33 -19.14
CA LEU A 142 -14.31 -7.68 -17.93
C LEU A 142 -13.71 -6.31 -18.23
N VAL A 143 -14.16 -5.32 -17.47
CA VAL A 143 -13.67 -3.93 -17.53
C VAL A 143 -12.47 -3.76 -16.62
N TYR A 144 -11.46 -3.06 -17.11
CA TYR A 144 -10.24 -2.73 -16.38
C TYR A 144 -10.13 -1.21 -16.27
N PHE A 145 -10.15 -0.72 -15.04
CA PHE A 145 -10.16 0.70 -14.74
C PHE A 145 -8.76 1.19 -14.34
N PRO A 146 -8.28 2.30 -14.91
CA PRO A 146 -6.96 2.83 -14.59
C PRO A 146 -6.93 3.49 -13.21
N LEU A 147 -5.94 3.13 -12.38
CA LEU A 147 -5.70 3.71 -11.06
C LEU A 147 -4.93 5.04 -11.16
N THR A 148 -5.49 5.99 -11.91
CA THR A 148 -4.91 7.33 -12.09
C THR A 148 -5.43 8.30 -11.04
N TRP A 149 -4.71 9.41 -10.84
CA TRP A 149 -5.16 10.50 -9.97
C TRP A 149 -6.54 11.03 -10.36
N ARG A 150 -6.82 11.13 -11.66
CA ARG A 150 -8.12 11.55 -12.19
C ARG A 150 -9.25 10.70 -11.62
N PHE A 151 -9.17 9.37 -11.75
CA PHE A 151 -10.25 8.51 -11.33
C PHE A 151 -10.23 8.22 -9.84
N VAL A 152 -9.09 7.84 -9.26
CA VAL A 152 -9.02 7.48 -7.85
C VAL A 152 -9.30 8.68 -6.96
N THR A 153 -8.60 9.80 -7.17
CA THR A 153 -8.76 10.98 -6.30
C THR A 153 -9.84 11.92 -6.78
N GLY A 154 -9.93 12.16 -8.10
CA GLY A 154 -10.93 13.07 -8.67
C GLY A 154 -12.36 12.53 -8.60
N GLU A 155 -12.57 11.27 -9.00
CA GLU A 155 -13.92 10.69 -9.06
C GLU A 155 -14.27 9.89 -7.80
N PHE A 156 -13.40 8.96 -7.40
CA PHE A 156 -13.69 8.03 -6.31
C PHE A 156 -13.38 8.59 -4.92
N GLU A 157 -12.82 9.81 -4.83
CA GLU A 157 -12.39 10.46 -3.57
C GLU A 157 -11.45 9.60 -2.72
N GLY A 158 -10.73 8.69 -3.37
CA GLY A 158 -9.70 7.86 -2.78
C GLY A 158 -8.34 8.55 -2.74
N THR A 159 -7.38 7.85 -2.16
CA THR A 159 -5.99 8.29 -2.02
C THR A 159 -5.06 7.32 -2.72
N ILE A 160 -4.15 7.86 -3.54
CA ILE A 160 -3.03 7.12 -4.15
C ILE A 160 -1.76 7.43 -3.37
N ILE A 161 -1.04 6.39 -2.96
CA ILE A 161 0.28 6.52 -2.33
C ILE A 161 1.23 5.55 -3.01
N TRP A 162 2.42 6.04 -3.34
CA TRP A 162 3.54 5.19 -3.72
C TRP A 162 4.55 5.13 -2.57
N ASN A 163 5.09 3.94 -2.33
CA ASN A 163 6.19 3.71 -1.41
C ASN A 163 7.09 2.61 -1.99
N ASP A 164 8.40 2.74 -1.87
CA ASP A 164 9.34 1.79 -2.50
C ASP A 164 9.33 0.40 -1.86
N GLU A 165 8.93 0.29 -0.59
CA GLU A 165 8.82 -0.97 0.15
C GLU A 165 7.46 -1.67 -0.11
N TYR A 166 6.36 -0.91 -0.13
CA TYR A 166 4.99 -1.45 -0.22
C TYR A 166 4.34 -1.31 -1.61
N GLY A 167 4.97 -0.59 -2.53
CA GLY A 167 4.48 -0.34 -3.89
C GLY A 167 3.32 0.65 -3.97
N LEU A 168 2.38 0.38 -4.89
CA LEU A 168 1.20 1.20 -5.11
C LEU A 168 0.12 0.88 -4.07
N SER A 169 -0.27 1.86 -3.26
CA SER A 169 -1.37 1.72 -2.30
C SER A 169 -2.54 2.62 -2.69
N ILE A 170 -3.72 2.03 -2.81
CA ILE A 170 -4.99 2.73 -3.06
C ILE A 170 -5.86 2.60 -1.82
N TYR A 171 -6.34 3.73 -1.30
CA TYR A 171 -7.34 3.77 -0.24
C TYR A 171 -8.62 4.39 -0.76
N ASN A 172 -9.76 3.77 -0.48
CA ASN A 172 -11.06 4.29 -0.83
C ASN A 172 -11.42 5.54 -0.01
N HIS A 173 -12.57 6.13 -0.35
CA HIS A 173 -13.06 7.36 0.25
C HIS A 173 -13.30 7.27 1.77
N GLU A 174 -13.65 6.10 2.32
CA GLU A 174 -13.82 5.93 3.77
C GLU A 174 -12.47 5.99 4.52
N ASN A 175 -11.42 5.41 3.92
CA ASN A 175 -10.08 5.39 4.48
C ASN A 175 -9.22 6.59 4.05
N SER A 176 -9.74 7.48 3.21
CA SER A 176 -9.05 8.70 2.73
C SER A 176 -8.63 9.67 3.85
N LYS A 177 -9.23 9.55 5.04
CA LYS A 177 -8.95 10.41 6.20
C LYS A 177 -7.74 9.96 7.02
N LEU A 178 -7.14 8.81 6.69
CA LEU A 178 -5.95 8.33 7.37
C LEU A 178 -4.76 9.23 7.03
N THR A 179 -3.95 9.56 8.04
CA THR A 179 -2.68 10.24 7.82
C THR A 179 -1.68 9.30 7.15
N LYS A 180 -0.67 9.84 6.46
CA LYS A 180 0.40 9.04 5.83
C LYS A 180 1.06 8.05 6.81
N ASN A 181 1.27 8.45 8.07
CA ASN A 181 1.85 7.58 9.09
C ASN A 181 0.90 6.44 9.49
N GLN A 182 -0.41 6.71 9.61
CA GLN A 182 -1.40 5.66 9.87
C GLN A 182 -1.48 4.66 8.72
N ILE A 183 -1.40 5.15 7.48
CA ILE A 183 -1.34 4.32 6.27
C ILE A 183 -0.10 3.45 6.26
N TYR A 184 1.07 4.01 6.57
CA TYR A 184 2.32 3.25 6.65
C TYR A 184 2.21 2.10 7.66
N ILE A 185 1.78 2.41 8.89
CA ILE A 185 1.63 1.41 9.96
C ILE A 185 0.61 0.32 9.58
N GLN A 186 -0.51 0.69 8.94
CA GLN A 186 -1.48 -0.28 8.45
C GLN A 186 -0.90 -1.19 7.35
N ASN A 187 -0.15 -0.65 6.41
CA ASN A 187 0.52 -1.45 5.38
C ASN A 187 1.53 -2.43 5.99
N GLN A 188 2.29 -2.01 7.01
CA GLN A 188 3.21 -2.92 7.71
C GLN A 188 2.47 -4.07 8.41
N LYS A 189 1.40 -3.74 9.16
CA LYS A 189 0.57 -4.73 9.85
C LYS A 189 -0.03 -5.74 8.87
N GLN A 190 -0.64 -5.25 7.80
CA GLN A 190 -1.29 -6.10 6.81
C GLN A 190 -0.27 -6.92 6.00
N TYR A 191 0.91 -6.36 5.69
CA TYR A 191 2.00 -7.11 5.07
C TYR A 191 2.42 -8.33 5.90
N LEU A 192 2.53 -8.19 7.21
CA LEU A 192 2.86 -9.30 8.10
C LEU A 192 1.72 -10.31 8.19
N GLN A 193 0.46 -9.85 8.26
CA GLN A 193 -0.72 -10.73 8.22
C GLN A 193 -0.78 -11.56 6.94
N ASP A 194 -0.63 -10.91 5.80
CA ASP A 194 -0.66 -11.56 4.49
C ASP A 194 0.54 -12.49 4.30
N SER A 195 1.70 -12.15 4.86
CA SER A 195 2.88 -13.02 4.86
C SER A 195 2.68 -14.29 5.69
N ILE A 196 1.93 -14.22 6.79
CA ILE A 196 1.54 -15.40 7.58
C ILE A 196 0.52 -16.23 6.80
N ALA A 197 -0.52 -15.61 6.22
CA ALA A 197 -1.53 -16.31 5.42
C ALA A 197 -0.91 -17.02 4.20
N ARG A 198 0.10 -16.41 3.56
CA ARG A 198 0.94 -17.03 2.51
C ARG A 198 1.59 -18.31 2.99
N TYR A 199 2.19 -18.25 4.17
CA TYR A 199 2.89 -19.37 4.75
C TYR A 199 1.94 -20.54 4.98
N GLU A 200 0.78 -20.27 5.57
CA GLU A 200 -0.26 -21.26 5.80
C GLU A 200 -0.77 -21.87 4.47
N THR A 201 -1.05 -21.04 3.46
CA THR A 201 -1.53 -21.49 2.14
C THR A 201 -0.51 -22.37 1.40
N VAL A 202 0.78 -21.98 1.40
CA VAL A 202 1.84 -22.76 0.75
C VAL A 202 2.03 -24.10 1.47
N LEU A 203 2.02 -24.12 2.80
CA LEU A 203 2.10 -25.38 3.56
C LEU A 203 0.94 -26.32 3.22
N GLU A 204 -0.28 -25.79 3.06
CA GLU A 204 -1.45 -26.57 2.66
C GLU A 204 -1.39 -27.08 1.22
N MET A 205 -0.94 -26.25 0.26
CA MET A 205 -0.82 -26.64 -1.15
C MET A 205 0.19 -27.77 -1.39
N TYR A 206 1.25 -27.83 -0.58
CA TYR A 206 2.37 -28.76 -0.77
C TYR A 206 2.41 -29.91 0.25
N ASP A 207 1.36 -30.09 1.07
CA ASP A 207 1.25 -31.12 2.13
C ASP A 207 2.51 -31.20 3.03
N VAL A 208 3.04 -30.02 3.36
CA VAL A 208 4.31 -29.89 4.10
C VAL A 208 4.02 -30.02 5.60
N ASN A 209 4.83 -30.83 6.31
CA ASN A 209 4.69 -31.02 7.75
C ASN A 209 4.90 -29.70 8.52
N ARG A 210 3.84 -29.19 9.17
CA ARG A 210 3.85 -27.93 9.95
C ARG A 210 4.90 -27.90 11.06
N GLU A 211 5.32 -29.04 11.61
CA GLU A 211 6.26 -29.09 12.73
C GLU A 211 7.66 -28.52 12.41
N GLN A 212 8.08 -28.52 11.14
CA GLN A 212 9.40 -28.00 10.75
C GLN A 212 9.48 -26.46 10.72
N TYR A 213 8.35 -25.79 10.91
CA TYR A 213 8.11 -24.44 10.43
C TYR A 213 7.29 -23.58 11.43
N SER A 214 6.84 -24.20 12.53
CA SER A 214 6.04 -23.57 13.58
C SER A 214 6.76 -22.43 14.31
N ASP A 215 8.08 -22.48 14.44
CA ASP A 215 8.87 -21.44 15.12
C ASP A 215 8.83 -20.10 14.36
N ILE A 216 8.87 -20.15 13.02
CA ILE A 216 8.76 -18.97 12.15
C ILE A 216 7.36 -18.38 12.23
N GLU A 217 6.33 -19.23 12.14
CA GLU A 217 4.93 -18.83 12.26
C GLU A 217 4.63 -18.18 13.63
N ASN A 218 5.13 -18.76 14.72
CA ASN A 218 4.97 -18.24 16.07
C ASN A 218 5.68 -16.90 16.27
N SER A 219 6.88 -16.74 15.71
CA SER A 219 7.63 -15.47 15.74
C SER A 219 6.85 -14.36 15.02
N LEU A 220 6.36 -14.64 13.81
CA LEU A 220 5.56 -13.69 13.03
C LEU A 220 4.26 -13.31 13.75
N LYS A 221 3.55 -14.29 14.34
CA LYS A 221 2.32 -14.05 15.12
C LYS A 221 2.58 -13.18 16.35
N LYS A 222 3.71 -13.38 17.03
CA LYS A 222 4.12 -12.55 18.18
C LYS A 222 4.39 -11.10 17.75
N THR A 223 5.17 -10.90 16.68
CA THR A 223 5.44 -9.57 16.13
C THR A 223 4.16 -8.84 15.75
N LEU A 224 3.22 -9.53 15.11
CA LEU A 224 1.93 -8.97 14.73
C LEU A 224 1.10 -8.56 15.96
N SER A 225 1.10 -9.36 17.02
CA SER A 225 0.44 -9.03 18.29
C SER A 225 1.02 -7.76 18.91
N SER A 226 2.35 -7.63 18.94
CA SER A 226 3.03 -6.44 19.45
C SER A 226 2.74 -5.18 18.62
N ILE A 227 2.68 -5.31 17.30
CA ILE A 227 2.28 -4.21 16.41
C ILE A 227 0.81 -3.82 16.65
N GLY A 228 -0.09 -4.81 16.78
CA GLY A 228 -1.50 -4.59 17.10
C GLY A 228 -1.69 -3.81 18.41
N GLN A 229 -1.03 -4.24 19.49
CA GLN A 229 -1.06 -3.54 20.76
C GLN A 229 -0.52 -2.11 20.66
N SER A 230 0.53 -1.89 19.87
CA SER A 230 1.09 -0.56 19.66
C SER A 230 0.13 0.37 18.92
N ILE A 231 -0.63 -0.17 17.94
CA ILE A 231 -1.66 0.57 17.22
C ILE A 231 -2.82 0.93 18.14
N ASP A 232 -3.33 -0.03 18.91
CA ASP A 232 -4.46 0.20 19.84
C ASP A 232 -4.10 1.30 20.85
N VAL A 233 -2.88 1.27 21.38
CA VAL A 233 -2.37 2.33 22.28
C VAL A 233 -2.32 3.70 21.59
N ILE A 234 -1.85 3.76 20.34
CA ILE A 234 -1.80 5.03 19.57
C ILE A 234 -3.22 5.55 19.29
N GLU A 235 -4.17 4.68 18.93
CA GLU A 235 -5.56 5.06 18.68
C GLU A 235 -6.27 5.53 19.95
N ASP A 236 -6.06 4.84 21.08
CA ASP A 236 -6.58 5.25 22.39
C ASP A 236 -6.02 6.62 22.80
N MET A 237 -4.70 6.84 22.65
CA MET A 237 -4.06 8.13 22.93
C MET A 237 -4.63 9.25 22.04
N LYS A 238 -4.90 8.98 20.77
CA LYS A 238 -5.49 9.95 19.83
C LYS A 238 -6.94 10.28 20.22
N ASN A 239 -7.74 9.27 20.55
CA ASN A 239 -9.12 9.43 20.96
C ASN A 239 -9.25 10.20 22.28
N ASP A 240 -8.38 9.93 23.24
CA ASP A 240 -8.34 10.66 24.52
C ASP A 240 -7.91 12.11 24.33
N SER A 241 -6.94 12.37 23.45
CA SER A 241 -6.51 13.73 23.10
C SER A 241 -7.64 14.51 22.42
N PHE A 242 -8.41 13.85 21.54
CA PHE A 242 -9.55 14.47 20.85
C PHE A 242 -10.72 14.76 21.81
N LYS A 243 -11.06 13.83 22.70
CA LYS A 243 -12.08 14.03 23.75
C LYS A 243 -11.68 15.15 24.72
N LYS A 244 -10.39 15.27 25.03
CA LYS A 244 -9.87 16.34 25.88
C LYS A 244 -10.02 17.70 25.19
N LEU A 245 -9.68 17.78 23.91
CA LEU A 245 -9.90 18.98 23.09
C LEU A 245 -11.39 19.33 22.96
N GLU A 246 -12.27 18.35 22.76
CA GLU A 246 -13.71 18.57 22.67
C GLU A 246 -14.30 19.09 23.99
N LYS A 247 -13.85 18.53 25.13
CA LYS A 247 -14.19 19.02 26.47
C LYS A 247 -13.67 20.43 26.74
N ASP A 248 -12.46 20.74 26.30
CA ASP A 248 -11.85 22.07 26.43
C ASP A 248 -12.56 23.10 25.53
N MET A 249 -13.12 22.66 24.39
CA MET A 249 -13.96 23.50 23.51
C MET A 249 -15.39 23.69 24.06
N GLU A 250 -15.99 22.70 24.72
CA GLU A 250 -17.29 22.85 25.41
C GLU A 250 -17.22 23.83 26.59
N PHE A 251 -16.08 23.89 27.28
CA PHE A 251 -15.85 24.84 28.39
C PHE A 251 -15.41 26.24 27.94
N GLY A 252 -15.09 26.43 26.66
CA GLY A 252 -14.54 27.67 26.09
C GLY A 252 -15.50 28.84 25.89
N SER A 253 -16.75 28.78 26.38
CA SER A 253 -17.72 29.88 26.31
C SER A 253 -18.00 30.53 27.67
N LYS A 254 -16.96 31.01 28.37
CA LYS A 254 -17.03 32.14 29.32
C LYS A 254 -15.62 32.63 29.74
N GLU A 255 -15.34 33.89 29.39
CA GLU A 255 -14.36 34.89 29.91
C GLU A 255 -13.73 34.62 31.32
N VAL A 256 -12.52 35.07 31.75
CA VAL A 256 -11.56 36.14 31.38
C VAL A 256 -10.28 36.04 32.28
N ILE A 257 -9.10 36.38 31.73
CA ILE A 257 -7.85 37.06 32.21
C ILE A 257 -7.32 36.90 33.68
N VAL A 258 -5.97 36.72 33.80
CA VAL A 258 -4.96 37.40 34.69
C VAL A 258 -4.07 36.44 35.52
N GLY A 259 -2.74 36.46 35.24
CA GLY A 259 -1.71 36.80 36.26
C GLY A 259 -0.71 35.75 36.78
N ALA A 260 0.52 36.25 37.02
CA ALA A 260 1.68 35.76 37.81
C ALA A 260 2.63 34.75 37.11
N GLU A 261 3.90 35.07 36.82
CA GLU A 261 5.07 35.45 37.66
C GLU A 261 5.90 34.27 38.20
N MET A 262 7.22 34.52 38.22
CA MET A 262 8.35 33.61 38.41
C MET A 262 8.49 33.01 39.81
N GLY A 263 9.25 31.91 39.93
CA GLY A 263 9.83 31.46 41.21
C GLY A 263 10.61 30.15 41.13
N ILE A 264 11.95 30.25 41.15
CA ILE A 264 12.94 29.18 41.33
C ILE A 264 13.11 28.89 42.85
N SER A 265 13.27 27.63 43.27
CA SER A 265 14.29 27.19 44.26
C SER A 265 14.22 25.69 44.61
N ASP A 266 15.33 24.99 44.32
CA ASP A 266 16.13 24.01 45.09
C ASP A 266 15.51 22.96 46.04
N ILE A 267 16.08 21.74 45.97
CA ILE A 267 16.64 20.86 47.04
C ILE A 267 17.15 19.58 46.32
N THR A 268 18.42 19.54 45.88
CA THR A 268 19.64 18.94 46.49
C THR A 268 19.80 17.42 46.37
N GLU A 269 20.99 17.06 45.88
CA GLU A 269 21.63 15.75 45.72
C GLU A 269 21.80 14.96 47.04
N GLU A 270 21.86 13.63 46.90
CA GLU A 270 22.89 12.80 47.56
C GLU A 270 23.22 11.61 46.64
N THR A 271 24.52 11.48 46.34
CA THR A 271 25.23 10.35 45.71
C THR A 271 25.32 9.19 46.73
N ASP A 272 25.49 7.91 46.38
CA ASP A 272 26.67 7.32 45.77
C ASP A 272 26.48 5.80 45.55
N GLU A 273 27.40 5.26 44.73
CA GLU A 273 27.89 3.88 44.63
C GLU A 273 27.31 2.92 43.57
N GLU A 274 28.13 2.81 42.52
CA GLU A 274 28.34 1.77 41.51
C GLU A 274 27.74 0.37 41.80
N GLU A 275 26.83 -0.04 40.93
CA GLU A 275 26.86 -1.37 40.35
C GLU A 275 26.72 -1.21 38.83
N THR A 276 27.81 -1.40 38.08
CA THR A 276 27.76 -1.46 36.61
C THR A 276 26.80 -2.57 36.17
N PRO A 277 25.66 -2.27 35.50
CA PRO A 277 24.91 -3.31 34.86
C PRO A 277 25.59 -3.61 33.52
N LYS A 278 26.00 -4.86 33.32
CA LYS A 278 26.24 -5.38 31.96
C LYS A 278 24.91 -5.35 31.21
N VAL A 279 24.58 -4.22 30.59
CA VAL A 279 23.39 -4.10 29.74
C VAL A 279 23.68 -4.89 28.48
N LYS A 280 22.90 -5.96 28.29
CA LYS A 280 22.86 -6.68 27.03
C LYS A 280 21.96 -5.85 26.11
N TYR A 281 22.54 -5.16 25.13
CA TYR A 281 21.76 -4.46 24.11
C TYR A 281 20.79 -5.42 23.44
N GLU A 282 19.52 -5.07 23.41
CA GLU A 282 18.47 -5.90 22.84
C GLU A 282 18.22 -5.48 21.39
N VAL A 283 18.35 -6.46 20.50
CA VAL A 283 18.05 -6.29 19.08
C VAL A 283 16.58 -5.91 18.91
N GLY A 284 16.33 -4.88 18.11
CA GLY A 284 15.00 -4.32 17.87
C GLY A 284 14.64 -3.13 18.77
N ASN A 285 15.45 -2.80 19.78
CA ASN A 285 15.23 -1.61 20.59
C ASN A 285 15.68 -0.33 19.86
N LYS A 286 15.03 0.76 20.25
CA LYS A 286 15.22 2.11 19.71
C LYS A 286 16.10 2.93 20.64
N TYR A 287 17.07 3.63 20.08
CA TYR A 287 18.02 4.48 20.79
C TYR A 287 18.13 5.83 20.08
N ALA A 288 18.30 6.93 20.80
CA ALA A 288 18.60 8.21 20.17
C ALA A 288 20.10 8.37 19.89
N LEU A 289 20.43 8.89 18.70
CA LEU A 289 21.79 9.28 18.33
C LEU A 289 22.22 10.52 19.11
N GLU A 290 23.30 10.44 19.88
CA GLU A 290 23.83 11.59 20.61
C GLU A 290 24.90 12.34 19.81
N SER A 291 25.87 11.62 19.23
CA SER A 291 26.90 12.24 18.40
C SER A 291 27.61 11.26 17.44
N ILE A 292 28.24 11.82 16.40
CA ILE A 292 29.15 11.10 15.50
C ILE A 292 30.56 11.66 15.73
N LEU A 293 31.52 10.79 16.01
CA LEU A 293 32.87 11.15 16.41
C LEU A 293 33.89 10.75 15.33
N GLU A 294 35.06 11.39 15.37
CA GLU A 294 36.21 11.09 14.50
C GLU A 294 35.84 10.88 13.02
N SER A 295 35.04 11.80 12.46
CA SER A 295 34.64 11.78 11.05
C SER A 295 33.87 10.54 10.60
N GLY A 296 33.05 9.94 11.48
CA GLY A 296 32.20 8.79 11.16
C GLY A 296 32.75 7.46 11.65
N ARG A 297 33.93 7.47 12.27
CA ARG A 297 34.54 6.24 12.80
C ARG A 297 33.82 5.69 14.03
N TYR A 298 33.18 6.56 14.81
CA TYR A 298 32.43 6.15 16.00
C TYR A 298 31.06 6.81 16.09
N ILE A 299 30.11 6.05 16.64
CA ILE A 299 28.77 6.49 16.98
C ILE A 299 28.63 6.50 18.51
N GLN A 300 28.09 7.58 19.06
CA GLN A 300 27.66 7.66 20.45
C GLN A 300 26.14 7.75 20.54
N LEU A 301 25.53 6.91 21.36
CA LEU A 301 24.10 6.94 21.65
C LEU A 301 23.80 7.75 22.93
N GLU A 302 22.52 8.04 23.16
CA GLU A 302 22.05 8.80 24.34
C GLU A 302 22.37 8.16 25.70
N ASP A 303 22.63 6.85 25.72
CA ASP A 303 23.06 6.09 26.90
C ASP A 303 24.57 6.15 27.13
N GLU A 304 25.26 7.06 26.43
CA GLU A 304 26.71 7.27 26.41
C GLU A 304 27.54 6.15 25.77
N SER A 305 26.91 5.08 25.28
CA SER A 305 27.62 3.95 24.67
C SER A 305 28.32 4.32 23.37
N ILE A 306 29.51 3.75 23.16
CA ILE A 306 30.36 4.05 22.00
C ILE A 306 30.54 2.81 21.12
N TRP A 307 30.28 3.00 19.84
CA TRP A 307 30.27 1.97 18.82
C TRP A 307 31.27 2.28 17.71
N GLU A 308 32.12 1.32 17.36
CA GLU A 308 32.99 1.38 16.19
C GLU A 308 32.21 1.01 14.94
N VAL A 309 32.32 1.87 13.93
CA VAL A 309 31.67 1.71 12.63
C VAL A 309 32.59 0.92 11.71
N ASN A 310 32.01 0.07 10.87
CA ASN A 310 32.77 -0.59 9.83
C ASN A 310 33.46 0.45 8.93
N THR A 311 34.78 0.35 8.80
CA THR A 311 35.62 1.35 8.11
C THR A 311 35.21 1.59 6.66
N ASP A 312 34.57 0.63 6.01
CA ASP A 312 34.09 0.75 4.63
C ASP A 312 32.80 1.59 4.51
N GLU A 313 32.12 1.87 5.63
CA GLU A 313 30.78 2.49 5.72
C GLU A 313 30.79 3.83 6.49
N GLU A 314 31.96 4.33 6.92
CA GLU A 314 32.08 5.56 7.71
C GLU A 314 31.49 6.81 7.01
N GLN A 315 31.49 6.83 5.67
CA GLN A 315 30.98 7.95 4.87
C GLN A 315 29.45 8.01 4.83
N ASP A 316 28.78 6.88 5.10
CA ASP A 316 27.32 6.74 5.04
C ASP A 316 26.64 7.44 6.23
N LEU A 317 27.44 7.81 7.24
CA LEU A 317 27.01 8.58 8.40
C LEU A 317 26.94 10.09 8.17
N SER A 318 27.38 10.57 7.00
CA SER A 318 27.41 12.02 6.70
C SER A 318 26.02 12.68 6.69
N VAL A 319 24.95 11.89 6.60
CA VAL A 319 23.56 12.33 6.59
C VAL A 319 22.82 12.10 7.92
N TRP A 320 23.50 11.57 8.94
CA TRP A 320 22.87 11.26 10.23
C TRP A 320 22.90 12.49 11.16
N GLU A 321 21.76 12.80 11.78
CA GLU A 321 21.60 13.99 12.62
C GLU A 321 21.43 13.62 14.09
N LYS A 322 21.99 14.45 15.00
CA LYS A 322 21.78 14.28 16.45
C LYS A 322 20.29 14.24 16.77
N GLY A 323 19.88 13.26 17.58
CA GLY A 323 18.49 12.98 17.92
C GLY A 323 17.79 12.02 16.96
N SER A 324 18.44 11.58 15.87
CA SER A 324 17.94 10.52 15.01
C SER A 324 17.66 9.24 15.80
N ASN A 325 16.65 8.52 15.35
CA ASN A 325 16.21 7.28 15.95
C ASN A 325 16.95 6.10 15.32
N ILE A 326 17.72 5.40 16.14
CA ILE A 326 18.56 4.28 15.74
C ILE A 326 17.94 2.97 16.23
N ILE A 327 17.78 2.01 15.32
CA ILE A 327 17.42 0.62 15.67
C ILE A 327 18.66 -0.26 15.59
N LEU A 328 18.88 -1.07 16.63
CA LEU A 328 19.95 -2.05 16.65
C LEU A 328 19.46 -3.41 16.11
N LEU A 329 20.14 -3.94 15.10
CA LEU A 329 19.87 -5.21 14.44
C LEU A 329 21.05 -6.18 14.60
N GLU A 330 20.83 -7.49 14.42
CA GLU A 330 21.94 -8.45 14.29
C GLU A 330 22.57 -8.36 12.89
N SER A 331 23.89 -8.39 12.82
CA SER A 331 24.62 -8.59 11.57
C SER A 331 25.19 -10.01 11.49
N GLN A 332 25.32 -10.52 10.27
CA GLN A 332 26.02 -11.78 9.98
C GLN A 332 27.55 -11.59 9.96
N ASN A 333 28.05 -10.35 10.04
CA ASN A 333 29.47 -10.04 10.08
C ASN A 333 30.05 -10.38 11.46
N LYS A 334 31.03 -11.28 11.49
CA LYS A 334 31.65 -11.73 12.75
C LYS A 334 32.50 -10.65 13.43
N THR A 335 32.98 -9.68 12.66
CA THR A 335 33.79 -8.56 13.17
C THR A 335 32.90 -7.45 13.71
N TYR A 336 31.80 -7.17 13.02
CA TYR A 336 30.79 -6.17 13.39
C TYR A 336 29.43 -6.87 13.59
N PRO A 337 29.17 -7.45 14.77
CA PRO A 337 28.05 -8.35 14.99
C PRO A 337 26.68 -7.65 15.06
N TYR A 338 26.66 -6.33 15.00
CA TYR A 338 25.45 -5.52 15.05
C TYR A 338 25.35 -4.61 13.83
N LYS A 339 24.12 -4.18 13.52
CA LYS A 339 23.85 -3.20 12.47
C LYS A 339 22.94 -2.11 13.03
N MET A 340 23.35 -0.87 12.90
CA MET A 340 22.54 0.29 13.29
C MET A 340 21.81 0.83 12.07
N LEU A 341 20.49 0.96 12.16
CA LEU A 341 19.64 1.56 11.14
C LEU A 341 19.15 2.92 11.66
N ASN A 342 19.45 3.99 10.93
CA ASN A 342 18.84 5.30 11.15
C ASN A 342 17.50 5.34 10.43
N ILE A 343 16.40 5.44 11.20
CA ILE A 343 15.04 5.36 10.66
C ILE A 343 14.72 6.58 9.78
N GLU A 344 15.27 7.75 10.11
CA GLU A 344 14.99 8.97 9.36
C GLU A 344 15.68 9.01 8.00
N SER A 345 16.91 8.50 7.91
CA SER A 345 17.70 8.54 6.67
C SER A 345 17.66 7.25 5.86
N ASP A 346 17.14 6.15 6.42
CA ASP A 346 17.14 4.79 5.84
C ASP A 346 18.55 4.27 5.48
N GLU A 347 19.56 4.83 6.14
CA GLU A 347 20.95 4.41 6.02
C GLU A 347 21.30 3.50 7.19
N SER A 348 22.22 2.58 6.95
CA SER A 348 22.57 1.61 7.96
C SER A 348 24.03 1.21 7.90
N VAL A 349 24.64 1.06 9.07
CA VAL A 349 26.05 0.73 9.20
C VAL A 349 26.25 -0.46 10.12
N GLU A 350 27.18 -1.33 9.78
CA GLU A 350 27.63 -2.41 10.64
C GLU A 350 28.53 -1.84 11.74
N VAL A 351 28.26 -2.24 12.98
CA VAL A 351 28.93 -1.69 14.15
C VAL A 351 29.34 -2.76 15.15
N LYS A 352 30.29 -2.40 15.99
CA LYS A 352 30.74 -3.18 17.14
C LYS A 352 30.86 -2.29 18.36
N LEU A 353 30.28 -2.73 19.47
CA LEU A 353 30.39 -2.04 20.74
C LEU A 353 31.85 -2.04 21.26
N LEU A 354 32.34 -0.86 21.64
CA LEU A 354 33.70 -0.70 22.19
C LEU A 354 33.69 -0.50 23.71
N SER A 355 32.77 0.31 24.24
CA SER A 355 32.59 0.47 25.67
C SER A 355 31.18 0.98 26.01
N ASN A 356 30.75 0.59 27.21
CA ASN A 356 29.72 1.30 27.99
C ASN A 356 30.41 2.18 29.01
#